data_AF-A0AAV5JNZ5-F1
#
_entry.id   AF-A0AAV5JNZ5-F1
#
_cell.length_a   1.000
_cell.length_b   1.000
_cell.length_c   1.000
_cell.angle_alpha   90.00
_cell.angle_beta   90.00
_cell.angle_gamma   90.00
#
_symmetry.space_group_name_H-M   'P 1'
#
loop_
_entity.id
_entity.type
_entity.pdbx_description
1 polymer ?
#
loop_
_entity_poly.entity_id
_entity_poly.type
_entity_poly.pdbx_seq_one_letter_code
_entity_poly.pdbx_strand_id
1 'polypeptide(L)'
;MNEDSLSLVVASNSAYEIWKCLEEHYLASTKEQEIQLKGQLSIKRGSNESLEDFLKKFKSTCDNLTAIRKPLDDLDKVFQLSRVVGSRYQSYNLAVLLKPPYPTFRQYILGLQNTERDLKEFEEEYRE
;
A
#
# COMPACT_ATOMS: atom_id res chain seq x y z
N MET A 1 10.74 -15.42 18.43
CA MET A 1 11.56 -14.88 19.52
C MET A 1 12.98 -14.84 18.99
N ASN A 2 13.54 -13.66 18.78
CA ASN A 2 14.91 -13.52 18.25
C ASN A 2 15.90 -13.67 19.43
N GLU A 3 17.04 -14.31 19.18
CA GLU A 3 18.11 -14.57 20.16
C GLU A 3 18.56 -13.29 20.91
N ASP A 4 18.48 -12.14 20.25
CA ASP A 4 18.80 -10.82 20.82
C ASP A 4 17.85 -10.42 21.97
N SER A 5 16.59 -10.86 21.93
CA SER A 5 15.62 -10.58 23.00
C SER A 5 15.91 -11.35 24.30
N LEU A 6 16.66 -12.46 24.23
CA LEU A 6 17.06 -13.24 25.40
C LEU A 6 18.33 -12.68 26.05
N SER A 7 19.23 -12.04 25.28
CA SER A 7 20.44 -11.43 25.85
C SER A 7 20.14 -10.16 26.65
N LEU A 8 19.11 -9.39 26.27
CA LEU A 8 18.63 -8.25 27.05
C LEU A 8 18.06 -8.65 28.42
N VAL A 9 17.43 -9.82 28.53
CA VAL A 9 16.85 -10.34 29.78
C VAL A 9 17.93 -10.72 30.80
N VAL A 10 19.13 -11.08 30.35
CA VAL A 10 20.26 -11.47 31.21
C VAL A 10 20.95 -10.26 31.88
N ALA A 11 20.69 -9.03 31.43
CA ALA A 11 21.35 -7.81 31.92
C ALA A 11 20.49 -6.90 32.83
N SER A 12 19.19 -7.22 33.01
CA SER A 12 18.24 -6.32 33.70
C SER A 12 17.81 -6.87 35.07
N ASN A 13 17.80 -6.02 36.10
CA ASN A 13 17.63 -6.43 37.50
C ASN A 13 16.18 -6.28 37.99
N SER A 14 15.23 -6.05 37.08
CA SER A 14 13.79 -5.89 37.38
C SER A 14 12.90 -6.22 36.17
N ALA A 15 11.75 -6.84 36.43
CA ALA A 15 10.73 -7.12 35.41
C ALA A 15 10.22 -5.85 34.70
N TYR A 16 10.28 -4.68 35.38
CA TYR A 16 9.92 -3.39 34.81
C TYR A 16 10.88 -2.95 33.70
N GLU A 17 12.19 -3.16 33.88
CA GLU A 17 13.20 -2.80 32.89
C GLU A 17 13.08 -3.68 31.64
N ILE A 18 12.87 -4.98 31.84
CA ILE A 18 12.62 -5.94 30.76
C ILE A 18 11.38 -5.53 29.95
N TRP A 19 10.28 -5.20 30.63
CA TRP A 19 9.05 -4.76 29.96
C TRP A 19 9.27 -3.48 29.17
N LYS A 20 9.96 -2.49 29.74
CA LYS A 20 10.25 -1.22 29.07
C LYS A 20 11.14 -1.40 27.83
N CYS A 21 12.19 -2.23 27.93
CA CYS A 21 13.03 -2.54 26.78
C CYS A 21 12.26 -3.28 25.67
N LEU A 22 11.39 -4.22 26.04
CA LEU A 22 10.55 -4.93 25.09
C LEU A 22 9.56 -3.98 24.40
N GLU A 23 8.94 -3.09 25.16
CA GLU A 23 8.01 -2.07 24.65
C GLU A 23 8.73 -1.13 23.68
N GLU A 24 9.89 -0.59 24.05
CA GLU A 24 10.69 0.30 23.20
C GLU A 24 11.10 -0.40 21.89
N HIS A 25 11.59 -1.64 21.98
CA HIS A 25 11.99 -2.42 20.82
C HIS A 25 10.79 -2.75 19.91
N TYR A 26 9.65 -3.14 20.49
CA TYR A 26 8.45 -3.46 19.72
C TYR A 26 7.86 -2.21 19.05
N LEU A 27 7.85 -1.07 19.73
CA LEU A 27 7.43 0.21 19.17
C LEU A 27 8.35 0.65 18.03
N ALA A 28 9.67 0.51 18.20
CA ALA A 28 10.65 0.81 17.15
C ALA A 28 10.42 -0.07 15.92
N SER A 29 10.30 -1.39 16.11
CA SER A 29 10.02 -2.35 15.03
C SER A 29 8.71 -2.04 14.30
N THR A 30 7.65 -1.70 15.04
CA THR A 30 6.35 -1.35 14.43
C THR A 30 6.43 -0.08 13.59
N LYS A 31 7.17 0.94 14.06
CA LYS A 31 7.38 2.18 13.29
C LYS A 31 8.20 1.94 12.04
N GLU A 32 9.25 1.14 12.12
CA GLU A 32 10.06 0.76 10.96
C GLU A 32 9.23 0.02 9.91
N GLN A 33 8.42 -0.95 10.35
CA GLN A 33 7.46 -1.66 9.50
C GLN A 33 6.45 -0.71 8.84
N GLU A 34 5.90 0.26 9.58
CA GLU A 34 4.99 1.27 9.04
C GLU A 34 5.66 2.09 7.92
N ILE A 35 6.89 2.58 8.16
CA ILE A 35 7.66 3.37 7.19
C ILE A 35 7.94 2.53 5.94
N GLN A 36 8.37 1.28 6.12
CA GLN A 36 8.66 0.37 5.01
C GLN A 36 7.41 0.12 4.15
N LEU A 37 6.25 -0.15 4.77
CA LEU A 37 4.99 -0.39 4.06
C LEU A 37 4.51 0.86 3.32
N LYS A 38 4.60 2.05 3.94
CA LYS A 38 4.29 3.32 3.27
C LYS A 38 5.24 3.60 2.09
N GLY A 39 6.50 3.21 2.21
CA GLY A 39 7.47 3.24 1.12
C GLY A 39 7.03 2.37 -0.06
N GLN A 40 6.55 1.15 0.22
CA GLN A 40 6.05 0.23 -0.82
C GLN A 40 4.84 0.79 -1.57
N LEU A 41 3.94 1.52 -0.91
CA LEU A 41 2.79 2.17 -1.58
C LEU A 41 3.19 3.27 -2.58
N SER A 42 4.40 3.81 -2.44
CA SER A 42 4.94 4.85 -3.32
C SER A 42 5.65 4.27 -4.56
N ILE A 43 5.80 2.95 -4.64
CA ILE A 43 6.46 2.29 -5.77
C ILE A 43 5.50 2.31 -6.98
N LYS A 44 6.00 2.85 -8.10
CA LYS A 44 5.25 2.89 -9.36
C LYS A 44 5.12 1.49 -9.96
N ARG A 45 4.00 1.25 -10.64
CA ARG A 45 3.77 0.03 -11.44
C ARG A 45 4.91 -0.15 -12.43
N GLY A 46 5.43 -1.38 -12.51
CA GLY A 46 6.46 -1.72 -13.49
C GLY A 46 5.94 -1.69 -14.93
N SER A 47 6.78 -1.34 -15.91
CA SER A 47 6.37 -1.23 -17.32
C SER A 47 5.82 -2.55 -17.89
N ASN A 48 6.34 -3.69 -17.43
CA ASN A 48 5.92 -5.03 -17.86
C ASN A 48 4.98 -5.72 -16.86
N GLU A 49 4.55 -5.00 -15.82
CA GLU A 49 3.69 -5.57 -14.78
C GLU A 49 2.22 -5.41 -15.16
N SER A 50 1.46 -6.52 -15.08
CA SER A 50 0.02 -6.48 -15.32
C SER A 50 -0.68 -5.59 -14.28
N LEU A 51 -1.77 -4.90 -14.69
CA LEU A 51 -2.56 -4.09 -13.76
C LEU A 51 -3.06 -4.93 -12.58
N GLU A 52 -3.48 -6.17 -12.82
CA GLU A 52 -3.99 -7.05 -11.78
C GLU A 52 -2.94 -7.44 -10.74
N ASP A 53 -1.73 -7.80 -11.17
CA ASP A 53 -0.66 -8.18 -10.26
C ASP A 53 -0.19 -6.99 -9.42
N PHE A 54 -0.13 -5.81 -10.05
CA PHE A 54 0.14 -4.57 -9.36
C PHE A 54 -0.93 -4.24 -8.29
N LEU A 55 -2.21 -4.34 -8.65
CA LEU A 55 -3.32 -4.09 -7.72
C LEU A 55 -3.33 -5.08 -6.56
N LYS A 56 -3.01 -6.36 -6.80
CA LYS A 56 -2.86 -7.37 -5.74
C LYS A 56 -1.74 -7.01 -4.77
N LYS A 57 -0.57 -6.58 -5.27
CA LYS A 57 0.54 -6.14 -4.43
C LYS A 57 0.16 -4.91 -3.59
N PHE A 58 -0.43 -3.90 -4.22
CA PHE A 58 -0.88 -2.69 -3.53
C PHE A 58 -1.90 -3.01 -2.43
N LYS A 59 -2.87 -3.88 -2.72
CA LYS A 59 -3.85 -4.33 -1.72
C LYS A 59 -3.18 -5.07 -0.57
N SER A 60 -2.24 -5.97 -0.86
CA SER A 60 -1.47 -6.70 0.16
C SER A 60 -0.72 -5.74 1.09
N THR A 61 -0.08 -4.69 0.56
CA THR A 61 0.55 -3.65 1.38
C THR A 61 -0.46 -2.90 2.27
N CYS A 62 -1.65 -2.59 1.75
CA CYS A 62 -2.73 -1.98 2.56
C CYS A 62 -3.26 -2.91 3.66
N ASP A 63 -3.39 -4.20 3.37
CA ASP A 63 -3.80 -5.22 4.34
C ASP A 63 -2.74 -5.38 5.44
N ASN A 64 -1.45 -5.34 5.09
CA ASN A 64 -0.33 -5.38 6.04
C ASN A 64 -0.32 -4.14 6.95
N LEU A 65 -0.60 -2.95 6.41
CA LEU A 65 -0.79 -1.73 7.20
C LEU A 65 -1.97 -1.87 8.17
N THR A 66 -3.06 -2.50 7.74
CA THR A 66 -4.21 -2.80 8.60
C THR A 66 -3.83 -3.78 9.72
N ALA A 67 -3.01 -4.79 9.43
CA ALA A 67 -2.55 -5.78 10.40
C ALA A 67 -1.72 -5.15 11.55
N ILE A 68 -0.92 -4.11 11.26
CA ILE A 68 -0.18 -3.34 12.27
C ILE A 68 -1.01 -2.20 12.90
N ARG A 69 -2.34 -2.22 12.72
CA ARG A 69 -3.29 -1.20 13.22
C ARG A 69 -3.05 0.21 12.67
N LYS A 70 -2.57 0.30 11.42
CA LYS A 70 -2.39 1.55 10.67
C LYS A 70 -3.20 1.53 9.37
N PRO A 71 -4.54 1.30 9.42
CA PRO A 71 -5.35 1.23 8.20
C PRO A 71 -5.32 2.57 7.47
N LEU A 72 -5.38 2.48 6.14
CA LEU A 72 -5.63 3.65 5.29
C LEU A 72 -7.13 3.80 5.05
N ASP A 73 -7.61 5.03 5.01
CA ASP A 73 -8.96 5.31 4.54
C ASP A 73 -9.05 5.10 3.01
N ASP A 74 -10.27 5.09 2.48
CA ASP A 74 -10.47 4.81 1.07
C ASP A 74 -9.97 5.94 0.17
N LEU A 75 -10.05 7.20 0.61
CA LEU A 75 -9.58 8.34 -0.16
C LEU A 75 -8.06 8.33 -0.28
N ASP A 76 -7.35 8.01 0.81
CA ASP A 76 -5.91 7.83 0.87
C ASP A 76 -5.47 6.70 -0.04
N LYS A 77 -6.16 5.54 -0.03
CA LYS A 77 -5.84 4.44 -0.95
C LYS A 77 -5.98 4.86 -2.40
N VAL A 78 -7.07 5.54 -2.75
CA VAL A 78 -7.33 6.05 -4.11
C VAL A 78 -6.26 7.06 -4.51
N PHE A 79 -5.94 8.01 -3.64
CA PHE A 79 -4.94 9.03 -3.90
C PHE A 79 -3.55 8.43 -4.08
N GLN A 80 -3.11 7.53 -3.19
CA GLN A 80 -1.84 6.83 -3.33
C GLN A 80 -1.79 6.03 -4.63
N LEU A 81 -2.81 5.20 -4.90
CA LEU A 81 -2.86 4.35 -6.08
C LEU A 81 -2.83 5.17 -7.40
N SER A 82 -3.57 6.29 -7.46
CA SER A 82 -3.58 7.18 -8.62
C SER A 82 -2.21 7.77 -9.00
N ARG A 83 -1.31 7.93 -8.02
CA ARG A 83 0.05 8.44 -8.25
C ARG A 83 0.99 7.38 -8.81
N VAL A 84 0.71 6.10 -8.55
CA VAL A 84 1.62 4.99 -8.85
C VAL A 84 1.17 4.07 -9.98
N VAL A 85 -0.12 4.12 -10.37
CA VAL A 85 -0.71 3.24 -11.39
C VAL A 85 -0.16 3.48 -12.82
N GLY A 86 0.34 4.70 -13.09
CA GLY A 86 0.99 5.08 -14.34
C GLY A 86 0.22 6.13 -15.14
N SER A 87 0.92 6.79 -16.07
CA SER A 87 0.39 7.93 -16.85
C SER A 87 -0.75 7.54 -17.80
N ARG A 88 -0.84 6.28 -18.23
CA ARG A 88 -1.92 5.82 -19.13
C ARG A 88 -3.33 5.95 -18.52
N TYR A 89 -3.44 6.05 -17.19
CA TYR A 89 -4.71 6.23 -16.49
C TYR A 89 -4.93 7.69 -16.04
N GLN A 90 -4.09 8.64 -16.45
CA GLN A 90 -4.14 10.02 -15.97
C GLN A 90 -5.49 10.68 -16.23
N SER A 91 -6.09 10.47 -17.41
CA SER A 91 -7.42 11.01 -17.74
C SER A 91 -8.51 10.50 -16.80
N TYR A 92 -8.50 9.20 -16.50
CA TYR A 92 -9.42 8.60 -15.53
C TYR A 92 -9.17 9.13 -14.11
N ASN A 93 -7.91 9.20 -13.69
CA ASN A 93 -7.53 9.72 -12.36
C ASN A 93 -8.01 11.16 -12.18
N LEU A 94 -7.83 12.02 -13.19
CA LEU A 94 -8.32 13.40 -13.17
C LEU A 94 -9.84 13.45 -13.08
N ALA A 95 -10.56 12.67 -13.90
CA ALA A 95 -12.02 12.64 -13.87
C ALA A 95 -12.57 12.25 -12.49
N VAL A 96 -11.92 11.29 -11.84
CA VAL A 96 -12.30 10.78 -10.52
C VAL A 96 -11.94 11.73 -9.38
N LEU A 97 -10.76 12.35 -9.41
CA LEU A 97 -10.24 13.14 -8.29
C LEU A 97 -10.70 14.61 -8.31
N LEU A 98 -11.16 15.13 -9.45
CA LEU A 98 -11.53 16.53 -9.59
C LEU A 98 -12.94 16.86 -9.08
N LYS A 99 -13.86 15.88 -9.02
CA LYS A 99 -15.26 16.12 -8.67
C LYS A 99 -15.76 15.12 -7.63
N PRO A 100 -16.24 15.59 -6.45
CA PRO A 100 -17.00 14.75 -5.54
C PRO A 100 -18.29 14.23 -6.19
N PRO A 101 -18.81 13.06 -5.78
CA PRO A 101 -18.33 12.23 -4.66
C PRO A 101 -17.08 11.41 -5.01
N TYR A 102 -16.12 11.37 -4.08
CA TYR A 102 -14.94 10.52 -4.25
C TYR A 102 -15.33 9.05 -4.18
N PRO A 103 -14.81 8.20 -5.08
CA PRO A 103 -15.12 6.79 -5.07
C PRO A 103 -14.49 6.10 -3.86
N THR A 104 -15.15 5.02 -3.43
CA THR A 104 -14.52 4.01 -2.57
C THR A 104 -13.34 3.37 -3.29
N PHE A 105 -12.42 2.77 -2.53
CA PHE A 105 -11.26 2.08 -3.11
C PHE A 105 -11.69 0.99 -4.10
N ARG A 106 -12.80 0.30 -3.81
CA ARG A 106 -13.39 -0.72 -4.69
C ARG A 106 -13.90 -0.13 -6.01
N GLN A 107 -14.65 0.97 -5.95
CA GLN A 107 -15.18 1.63 -7.16
C GLN A 107 -14.03 2.13 -8.04
N TYR A 108 -12.98 2.66 -7.43
CA TYR A 108 -11.81 3.13 -8.16
C TYR A 108 -11.08 1.99 -8.89
N ILE A 109 -10.89 0.83 -8.25
CA ILE A 109 -10.30 -0.36 -8.88
C ILE A 109 -11.14 -0.83 -10.08
N LEU A 110 -12.47 -0.89 -9.93
CA LEU A 110 -13.35 -1.30 -11.02
C LEU A 110 -13.23 -0.36 -12.23
N GLY A 111 -13.19 0.95 -12.01
CA GLY A 111 -13.01 1.91 -13.11
C GLY A 111 -11.62 1.84 -13.76
N LEU A 112 -10.56 1.53 -12.99
CA LEU A 112 -9.23 1.26 -13.57
C LEU A 112 -9.24 0.02 -14.46
N GLN A 113 -9.89 -1.06 -14.04
CA GLN A 113 -10.01 -2.28 -14.83
C GLN A 113 -10.83 -2.07 -16.11
N ASN A 114 -11.88 -1.25 -16.05
CA ASN A 114 -12.64 -0.87 -17.24
C ASN A 114 -11.79 -0.03 -18.19
N THR A 115 -11.09 0.98 -17.68
CA THR A 115 -10.17 1.80 -18.48
C THR A 115 -9.09 0.95 -19.17
N GLU A 116 -8.56 -0.07 -18.48
CA GLU A 116 -7.58 -1.01 -19.06
C GLU A 116 -8.18 -1.85 -20.19
N ARG A 117 -9.46 -2.23 -20.11
CA ARG A 117 -10.15 -2.96 -21.16
C ARG A 117 -10.38 -2.06 -22.37
N ASP A 118 -10.93 -0.88 -22.16
CA ASP A 118 -11.20 0.09 -23.21
C ASP A 118 -9.91 0.42 -23.97
N LEU A 119 -8.80 0.65 -23.26
CA LEU A 119 -7.49 0.90 -23.87
C LEU A 119 -7.00 -0.26 -24.74
N LYS A 120 -7.24 -1.52 -24.33
CA LYS A 120 -6.86 -2.68 -25.14
C LYS A 120 -7.70 -2.79 -26.41
N GLU A 121 -9.01 -2.55 -26.30
CA GLU A 121 -9.92 -2.54 -27.46
C GLU A 121 -9.50 -1.47 -28.47
N PHE A 122 -9.18 -0.26 -28.01
CA PHE A 122 -8.62 0.79 -28.88
C PHE A 122 -7.28 0.38 -29.50
N GLU A 123 -6.35 -0.21 -28.73
CA GLU A 123 -5.05 -0.65 -29.25
C GLU A 123 -5.16 -1.79 -30.29
N GLU A 124 -6.22 -2.60 -30.22
CA GLU A 124 -6.52 -3.67 -31.19
C GLU A 124 -7.16 -3.12 -32.48
N GLU A 125 -8.12 -2.20 -32.36
CA GLU A 125 -8.81 -1.58 -33.50
C GLU A 125 -7.86 -0.81 -34.44
N TYR A 126 -6.81 -0.17 -33.90
CA TYR A 126 -5.82 0.57 -34.69
C TYR A 126 -4.59 -0.26 -35.09
N ARG A 127 -4.58 -1.56 -34.78
CA ARG A 127 -3.52 -2.50 -35.23
C ARG A 127 -3.89 -3.20 -36.54
N GLU A 128 -5.17 -3.18 -36.92
CA GLU A 128 -5.70 -3.66 -38.20
C GLU A 128 -5.62 -2.60 -39.31
#